data_AF-A0A8S2TYA6-F1
#
_entry.id   AF-A0A8S2TYA6-F1
#
_cell.length_a   1.000
_cell.length_b   1.000
_cell.length_c   1.000
_cell.angle_alpha   90.00
_cell.angle_beta   90.00
_cell.angle_gamma   90.00
#
_symmetry.space_group_name_H-M   'P 1'
#
loop_
_entity.id
_entity.type
_entity.pdbx_description
1 polymer ?
#
loop_
_entity_poly.entity_id
_entity_poly.type
_entity_poly.pdbx_seq_one_letter_code
_entity_poly.pdbx_strand_id
1 'polypeptide(L)' 'MNTTSSRILTDVPCKVCNDNSSGKHYGIFACDG' A
#
# COMPACT_ATOMS: atom_id res chain seq x y z
N MET A 1 -15.64 16.13 -4.58
CA MET A 1 -15.23 15.25 -3.48
C MET A 1 -15.31 13.81 -3.99
N ASN A 2 -14.30 13.31 -4.71
CA ASN A 2 -14.29 11.94 -5.20
C ASN A 2 -13.19 11.17 -4.48
N THR A 3 -13.58 10.48 -3.42
CA THR A 3 -12.75 9.65 -2.56
C THR A 3 -12.30 8.40 -3.32
N THR A 4 -11.25 8.50 -4.11
CA THR A 4 -10.57 7.31 -4.65
C THR A 4 -9.73 6.69 -3.54
N SER A 5 -10.41 5.91 -2.71
CA SER A 5 -9.82 4.88 -1.85
C SER A 5 -9.20 3.80 -2.74
N SER A 6 -8.11 4.14 -3.43
CA SER A 6 -7.43 3.26 -4.40
C SER A 6 -5.92 3.28 -4.23
N ARG A 7 -5.40 4.06 -3.26
CA ARG A 7 -3.98 4.04 -2.92
C ARG A 7 -3.62 2.87 -2.02
N ILE A 8 -4.52 2.43 -1.14
CA ILE A 8 -4.18 1.44 -0.11
C ILE A 8 -4.73 0.07 -0.53
N LEU A 9 -3.84 -0.89 -0.73
CA LEU A 9 -4.12 -2.29 -1.02
C LEU A 9 -4.27 -3.05 0.31
N THR A 10 -5.51 -3.27 0.74
CA THR A 10 -5.84 -4.03 1.96
C THR A 10 -5.47 -5.51 1.87
N ASP A 11 -5.43 -6.05 0.66
CA ASP A 11 -5.17 -7.47 0.41
C ASP A 11 -3.67 -7.79 0.29
N VAL A 12 -2.83 -6.76 0.24
CA VAL A 12 -1.39 -6.90 0.05
C VAL A 12 -0.67 -6.23 1.21
N PRO A 13 -0.05 -7.01 2.12
CA PRO A 13 0.67 -6.42 3.25
C PRO A 13 1.99 -5.80 2.80
N CYS A 14 2.36 -4.70 3.44
CA CYS A 14 3.66 -4.07 3.36
C CYS A 14 4.74 -5.04 3.85
N LYS A 15 5.78 -5.26 3.04
CA LYS A 15 6.91 -6.13 3.41
C LYS A 15 7.78 -5.57 4.54
N VAL A 16 7.57 -4.30 4.94
CA VAL A 16 8.36 -3.62 5.98
C VAL A 16 7.66 -3.67 7.34
N CYS A 17 6.38 -3.30 7.42
CA CYS A 17 5.63 -3.18 8.68
C CYS A 17 4.44 -4.14 8.82
N ASN A 18 4.13 -4.94 7.79
CA ASN A 18 2.99 -5.86 7.73
C ASN A 18 1.58 -5.24 7.78
N ASP A 19 1.47 -3.90 7.75
CA ASP A 19 0.20 -3.19 7.56
C ASP A 19 -0.18 -3.14 6.06
N ASN A 20 -1.22 -2.41 5.71
CA ASN A 20 -1.70 -2.26 4.34
C ASN A 20 -0.65 -1.55 3.47
N SER A 21 -0.34 -2.13 2.31
CA SER A 21 0.58 -1.49 1.37
C SER A 21 -0.12 -0.39 0.55
N SER A 22 0.64 0.62 0.11
CA SER A 22 0.15 1.67 -0.81
C SER A 22 0.46 1.35 -2.28
N GLY A 23 1.18 0.26 -2.53
CA GLY A 23 1.57 -0.13 -3.88
C GLY A 23 2.96 -0.76 -3.90
N LYS A 24 3.48 -0.91 -5.13
CA LYS A 24 4.86 -1.35 -5.33
C LYS A 24 5.80 -0.15 -5.34
N HIS A 25 6.76 -0.15 -4.44
CA HIS A 25 7.88 0.78 -4.42
C HIS A 25 9.15 -0.03 -4.65
N TYR A 26 9.88 0.31 -5.71
CA TYR A 26 11.14 -0.39 -6.07
C TYR A 26 11.00 -1.91 -6.25
N GLY A 27 9.83 -2.37 -6.70
CA GLY A 27 9.55 -3.79 -6.99
C GLY A 27 9.05 -4.61 -5.79
N ILE A 28 8.97 -4.03 -4.59
CA ILE A 28 8.32 -4.65 -3.41
C ILE A 28 7.04 -3.92 -3.04
N PHE A 29 6.08 -4.61 -2.43
CA PHE A 29 4.92 -3.95 -1.84
C PHE A 29 5.31 -3.29 -0.52
N ALA A 30 5.13 -1.98 -0.45
CA ALA A 30 5.44 -1.16 0.72
C ALA A 30 4.32 -0.15 0.96
N CYS A 31 4.23 0.37 2.19
CA CYS A 31 3.44 1.56 2.50
C CYS A 31 4.27 2.82 2.23
N ASP A 32 3.62 3.99 2.24
CA ASP A 32 4.29 5.29 2.03
C ASP A 32 5.22 5.69 3.20
N GLY A 33 5.19 4.94 4.32
CA GLY A 33 5.91 5.27 5.56
C GLY A 33 5.04 6.03 6.55
#